data_AF-A0A7W4V9H6-F1
#
_entry.id   AF-A0A7W4V9H6-F1
#
_cell.length_a   1.000
_cell.length_b   1.000
_cell.length_c   1.000
_cell.angle_alpha   90.00
_cell.angle_beta   90.00
_cell.angle_gamma   90.00
#
_symmetry.space_group_name_H-M   'P 1'
#
loop_
_entity.id
_entity.type
_entity.pdbx_description
1 polymer ?
#
loop_
_entity_poly.entity_id
_entity_poly.type
_entity_poly.pdbx_seq_one_letter_code
_entity_poly.pdbx_strand_id
1 'polypeptide(L)'
;MILQFPLWWFSMPAILKGWVERVYAYGFAYGVGEHSDQRWGDRYGEGTLAGKRAMLIVTAGGWESHYSARGINGPIDDILFPIHHGILHYPGFDVLPPYLVYRTGKVDAARFAQIREELGERLDALGTTPPIPFRRQNGGDYLIPQLTLREEVAPQAVGFTAHVDGVRL
;
A
#
# COMPACT_ATOMS: atom_id res chain seq x y z
N MET A 1 11.77 2.71 2.55
CA MET A 1 11.89 1.97 1.28
C MET A 1 11.11 2.72 0.20
N ILE A 2 11.66 2.84 -1.00
CA ILE A 2 10.93 3.38 -2.15
C ILE A 2 10.94 2.30 -3.23
N LEU A 3 9.75 1.95 -3.73
CA LEU A 3 9.61 1.04 -4.86
C LEU A 3 9.11 1.84 -6.06
N GLN A 4 9.97 1.98 -7.07
CA GLN A 4 9.64 2.68 -8.31
C GLN A 4 9.44 1.67 -9.44
N PHE A 5 8.30 1.72 -10.11
CA PHE A 5 8.03 0.83 -11.23
C PHE A 5 6.93 1.34 -12.18
N PRO A 6 6.96 0.94 -13.45
CA PRO A 6 5.81 1.08 -14.33
C PRO A 6 4.72 0.08 -13.98
N LEU A 7 3.46 0.54 -13.98
CA LEU A 7 2.30 -0.31 -13.77
C LEU A 7 2.12 -1.23 -14.98
N TRP A 8 2.51 -2.49 -14.85
CA TRP A 8 2.41 -3.50 -15.90
C TRP A 8 1.36 -4.51 -15.51
N TRP A 9 0.34 -4.68 -16.35
CA TRP A 9 -0.78 -5.58 -16.08
C TRP A 9 -1.37 -5.37 -14.68
N PHE A 10 -1.59 -4.10 -14.31
CA PHE A 10 -2.17 -3.68 -13.02
C PHE A 10 -1.37 -4.15 -11.79
N SER A 11 -0.06 -4.39 -11.95
CA SER A 11 0.83 -4.77 -10.86
C SER A 11 2.26 -4.27 -11.09
N MET A 12 3.17 -4.67 -10.20
CA MET A 12 4.60 -4.45 -10.37
C MET A 12 5.18 -5.38 -11.45
N PRO A 13 6.28 -4.99 -12.13
CA PRO A 13 7.01 -5.86 -13.04
C PRO A 13 7.47 -7.15 -12.36
N ALA A 14 7.52 -8.25 -13.14
CA ALA A 14 7.88 -9.57 -12.63
C ALA A 14 9.21 -9.61 -11.88
N ILE A 15 10.21 -8.84 -12.33
CA ILE A 15 11.52 -8.75 -11.63
C ILE A 15 11.39 -8.19 -10.22
N LEU A 16 10.51 -7.20 -10.02
CA LEU A 16 10.27 -6.64 -8.68
C LEU A 16 9.44 -7.60 -7.84
N LYS A 17 8.45 -8.28 -8.43
CA LYS A 17 7.71 -9.35 -7.74
C LYS A 17 8.63 -10.48 -7.28
N GLY A 18 9.56 -10.91 -8.14
CA GLY A 18 10.55 -11.94 -7.80
C GLY A 18 11.54 -11.48 -6.74
N TRP A 19 11.87 -10.18 -6.66
CA TRP A 19 12.63 -9.63 -5.53
C TRP A 19 11.84 -9.79 -4.23
N VAL A 20 10.57 -9.40 -4.20
CA VAL A 20 9.71 -9.57 -3.02
C VAL A 20 9.67 -11.04 -2.61
N GLU A 21 9.33 -11.95 -3.52
CA GLU A 21 9.18 -13.39 -3.22
C GLU A 21 10.45 -14.04 -2.67
N ARG A 22 11.63 -13.57 -3.08
CA ARG A 22 12.91 -14.15 -2.65
C ARG A 22 13.49 -13.51 -1.40
N VAL A 23 13.23 -12.22 -1.17
CA VAL A 23 13.77 -11.46 -0.03
C VAL A 23 12.83 -11.55 1.18
N TYR A 24 11.52 -11.63 0.97
CA TYR A 24 10.53 -11.75 2.04
C TYR A 24 10.45 -13.19 2.53
N ALA A 25 11.51 -13.64 3.21
CA ALA A 25 11.64 -15.00 3.70
C ALA A 25 10.82 -15.26 4.98
N TYR A 26 10.55 -16.54 5.25
CA TYR A 26 10.01 -17.02 6.52
C TYR A 26 10.97 -16.67 7.67
N GLY A 27 10.44 -16.19 8.78
CA GLY A 27 11.21 -15.68 9.92
C GLY A 27 11.77 -14.27 9.73
N PHE A 28 11.53 -13.65 8.57
CA PHE A 28 11.89 -12.25 8.32
C PHE A 28 10.64 -11.40 8.03
N ALA A 29 9.96 -11.64 6.90
CA ALA A 29 8.81 -10.84 6.49
C ALA A 29 7.46 -11.49 6.84
N TYR A 30 7.45 -12.81 7.04
CA TYR A 30 6.27 -13.57 7.48
C TYR A 30 6.70 -14.76 8.34
N GLY A 31 5.74 -15.40 9.02
CA GLY A 31 6.04 -16.51 9.95
C GLY A 31 6.78 -16.07 11.22
N VAL A 32 6.64 -14.80 11.60
CA VAL A 32 7.18 -14.20 12.83
C VAL A 32 6.04 -14.06 13.84
N GLY A 33 6.35 -14.17 15.13
CA GLY A 33 5.39 -13.99 16.20
C GLY A 33 4.57 -15.22 16.54
N GLU A 34 3.91 -15.17 17.69
CA GLU A 34 3.04 -16.24 18.18
C GLU A 34 1.67 -16.26 17.50
N HIS A 35 1.00 -17.40 17.61
CA HIS A 35 -0.39 -17.60 17.20
C HIS A 35 -1.18 -18.10 18.41
N SER A 36 -2.16 -17.31 18.84
CA SER A 36 -2.97 -17.50 20.04
C SER A 36 -4.38 -16.93 19.83
N ASP A 37 -5.25 -17.08 20.81
CA ASP A 37 -6.62 -16.53 20.77
C ASP A 37 -6.65 -14.99 20.77
N GLN A 38 -5.52 -14.33 21.05
CA GLN A 38 -5.40 -12.88 21.14
C GLN A 38 -4.44 -12.28 20.11
N ARG A 39 -3.67 -13.10 19.40
CA ARG A 39 -2.64 -12.66 18.45
C ARG A 39 -2.45 -13.67 17.34
N TRP A 40 -2.28 -13.23 16.09
CA TRP A 40 -2.10 -14.15 14.96
C TRP A 40 -0.91 -13.77 14.08
N GLY A 41 0.28 -13.93 14.63
CA GLY A 41 1.56 -13.52 14.04
C GLY A 41 1.80 -12.01 14.14
N ASP A 42 3.08 -11.65 13.99
CA ASP A 42 3.55 -10.27 13.97
C ASP A 42 3.46 -9.73 12.55
N ARG A 43 2.29 -9.19 12.18
CA ARG A 43 2.01 -8.70 10.83
C ARG A 43 0.92 -7.63 10.78
N TYR A 44 0.81 -6.97 9.64
CA TYR A 44 -0.15 -5.90 9.34
C TYR A 44 -0.08 -4.76 10.37
N GLY A 45 0.98 -3.97 10.26
CA GLY A 45 1.31 -2.89 11.19
C GLY A 45 2.24 -3.29 12.34
N GLU A 46 2.71 -4.54 12.31
CA GLU A 46 3.72 -5.13 13.19
C GLU A 46 4.70 -5.96 12.33
N GLY A 47 5.82 -6.40 12.91
CA GLY A 47 6.81 -7.24 12.25
C GLY A 47 8.18 -6.58 12.10
N THR A 48 9.11 -7.26 11.43
CA THR A 48 10.53 -6.89 11.35
C THR A 48 10.81 -5.52 10.72
N LEU A 49 9.85 -4.97 9.96
CA LEU A 49 9.98 -3.68 9.27
C LEU A 49 9.19 -2.56 9.95
N ALA A 50 8.64 -2.81 11.14
CA ALA A 50 8.04 -1.78 12.00
C ALA A 50 8.99 -0.60 12.25
N GLY A 51 8.42 0.61 12.27
CA GLY A 51 9.15 1.87 12.44
C GLY A 51 9.90 2.35 11.19
N LYS A 52 9.82 1.62 10.07
CA LYS A 52 10.32 2.06 8.77
C LYS A 52 9.16 2.56 7.92
N ARG A 53 9.43 3.52 7.03
CA ARG A 53 8.46 4.04 6.05
C ARG A 53 8.65 3.41 4.68
N ALA A 54 7.56 3.22 3.94
CA ALA A 54 7.61 2.76 2.55
C ALA A 54 6.70 3.59 1.62
N MET A 55 7.14 3.87 0.39
CA MET A 55 6.35 4.60 -0.61
C MET A 55 6.47 3.95 -1.99
N LEU A 56 5.39 3.97 -2.76
CA LEU A 56 5.41 3.59 -4.17
C LEU A 56 5.56 4.82 -5.07
N ILE A 57 6.35 4.68 -6.13
CA ILE A 57 6.39 5.61 -7.27
C ILE A 57 5.96 4.82 -8.49
N VAL A 58 4.78 5.14 -9.03
CA VAL A 58 4.15 4.33 -10.08
C VAL A 58 3.84 5.18 -11.30
N THR A 59 4.34 4.74 -12.46
CA THR A 59 4.01 5.34 -13.75
C THR A 59 3.00 4.47 -14.49
N ALA A 60 1.89 5.05 -14.94
CA ALA A 60 0.85 4.37 -15.70
C ALA A 60 0.65 4.99 -17.09
N GLY A 61 0.35 4.15 -18.08
CA GLY A 61 0.01 4.60 -19.44
C GLY A 61 -1.42 5.17 -19.53
N GLY A 62 -2.34 4.65 -18.72
CA GLY A 62 -3.73 5.08 -18.66
C GLY A 62 -3.91 6.52 -18.16
N TRP A 63 -5.10 7.06 -18.35
CA TRP A 63 -5.48 8.36 -17.81
C TRP A 63 -5.88 8.19 -16.34
N GLU A 64 -5.69 9.23 -15.54
CA GLU A 64 -6.12 9.25 -14.14
C GLU A 64 -7.59 8.88 -13.98
N SER A 65 -8.47 9.43 -14.83
CA SER A 65 -9.91 9.16 -14.82
C SER A 65 -10.26 7.67 -15.01
N HIS A 66 -9.42 6.91 -15.72
CA HIS A 66 -9.62 5.47 -15.91
C HIS A 66 -9.47 4.69 -14.60
N TYR A 67 -8.77 5.26 -13.62
CA TYR A 67 -8.51 4.70 -12.29
C TYR A 67 -9.28 5.42 -11.18
N SER A 68 -10.31 6.18 -11.54
CA SER A 68 -11.22 6.79 -10.56
C SER A 68 -12.15 5.73 -9.93
N ALA A 69 -12.94 6.14 -8.93
CA ALA A 69 -13.96 5.31 -8.26
C ALA A 69 -14.91 4.56 -9.23
N ARG A 70 -15.13 5.12 -10.43
CA ARG A 70 -16.00 4.58 -11.48
C ARG A 70 -15.26 4.35 -12.80
N GLY A 71 -13.94 4.42 -12.78
CA GLY A 71 -13.09 4.20 -13.94
C GLY A 71 -13.03 2.71 -14.29
N ILE A 72 -12.95 2.40 -15.59
CA ILE A 72 -13.02 1.02 -16.09
C ILE A 72 -11.85 0.13 -15.62
N ASN A 73 -10.72 0.73 -15.26
CA ASN A 73 -9.57 -0.01 -14.73
C ASN A 73 -9.75 -0.37 -13.26
N GLY A 74 -10.70 0.26 -12.56
CA GLY A 74 -10.86 0.21 -11.11
C GLY A 74 -10.05 1.28 -10.37
N PRO A 75 -10.44 1.62 -9.12
CA PRO A 75 -9.78 2.65 -8.34
C PRO A 75 -8.29 2.34 -8.15
N ILE A 76 -7.42 3.36 -8.29
CA ILE A 76 -5.96 3.11 -8.20
C ILE A 76 -5.53 2.54 -6.86
N ASP A 77 -6.15 2.99 -5.77
CA ASP A 77 -5.82 2.52 -4.41
C ASP A 77 -6.23 1.06 -4.22
N ASP A 78 -7.32 0.62 -4.86
CA ASP A 78 -7.76 -0.79 -4.83
C ASP A 78 -6.79 -1.67 -5.63
N ILE A 79 -6.31 -1.19 -6.78
CA ILE A 79 -5.29 -1.89 -7.59
C ILE A 79 -3.98 -2.01 -6.81
N LEU A 80 -3.60 -0.97 -6.07
CA LEU A 80 -2.36 -0.96 -5.29
C LEU A 80 -2.51 -1.60 -3.90
N PHE A 81 -3.72 -1.93 -3.46
CA PHE A 81 -3.99 -2.53 -2.15
C PHE A 81 -3.16 -3.81 -1.89
N PRO A 82 -3.03 -4.77 -2.84
CA PRO A 82 -2.18 -5.94 -2.62
C PRO A 82 -0.71 -5.60 -2.34
N ILE A 83 -0.21 -4.46 -2.84
CA ILE A 83 1.16 -4.01 -2.62
C ILE A 83 1.26 -3.19 -1.34
N HIS A 84 0.43 -2.16 -1.18
CA HIS A 84 0.42 -1.32 0.01
C HIS A 84 0.09 -2.13 1.27
N HIS A 85 -1.01 -2.87 1.27
CA HIS A 85 -1.45 -3.64 2.44
C HIS A 85 -0.72 -4.98 2.54
N GLY A 86 -0.69 -5.76 1.45
CA GLY A 86 -0.19 -7.14 1.46
C GLY A 86 1.33 -7.30 1.44
N ILE A 87 2.08 -6.34 0.88
CA ILE A 87 3.55 -6.41 0.76
C ILE A 87 4.26 -5.40 1.67
N LEU A 88 3.69 -4.21 1.89
CA LEU A 88 4.36 -3.18 2.70
C LEU A 88 3.85 -3.15 4.14
N HIS A 89 2.55 -3.01 4.36
CA HIS A 89 1.96 -2.99 5.71
C HIS A 89 2.12 -4.34 6.43
N TYR A 90 2.06 -5.45 5.69
CA TYR A 90 2.18 -6.80 6.22
C TYR A 90 3.41 -7.01 7.11
N PRO A 91 4.66 -6.76 6.68
CA PRO A 91 5.84 -6.87 7.55
C PRO A 91 6.06 -5.66 8.49
N GLY A 92 5.14 -4.68 8.50
CA GLY A 92 5.10 -3.61 9.48
C GLY A 92 5.48 -2.20 8.99
N PHE A 93 5.67 -1.95 7.69
CA PHE A 93 5.99 -0.59 7.25
C PHE A 93 4.86 0.40 7.55
N ASP A 94 5.23 1.63 7.92
CA ASP A 94 4.36 2.80 7.76
C ASP A 94 4.28 3.15 6.27
N VAL A 95 3.18 2.78 5.62
CA VAL A 95 3.01 2.93 4.16
C VAL A 95 2.54 4.33 3.83
N LEU A 96 3.31 5.08 3.05
CA LEU A 96 2.97 6.43 2.61
C LEU A 96 2.08 6.37 1.36
N PRO A 97 1.22 7.39 1.13
CA PRO A 97 0.48 7.52 -0.12
C PRO A 97 1.41 7.45 -1.34
N PRO A 98 1.00 6.84 -2.47
CA PRO A 98 1.89 6.69 -3.62
C PRO A 98 2.16 8.04 -4.30
N TYR A 99 3.21 8.11 -5.11
CA TYR A 99 3.37 9.14 -6.14
C TYR A 99 3.02 8.52 -7.50
N LEU A 100 2.04 9.10 -8.20
CA LEU A 100 1.43 8.53 -9.39
C LEU A 100 1.63 9.46 -10.58
N VAL A 101 2.12 8.91 -11.68
CA VAL A 101 2.24 9.64 -12.95
C VAL A 101 1.42 8.92 -14.02
N TYR A 102 0.39 9.59 -14.52
CA TYR A 102 -0.50 9.06 -15.57
C TYR A 102 -0.11 9.54 -16.96
N ARG A 103 -0.70 8.93 -17.99
CA ARG A 103 -0.49 9.27 -19.42
C ARG A 103 0.98 9.33 -19.81
N THR A 104 1.81 8.45 -19.23
CA THR A 104 3.27 8.50 -19.37
C THR A 104 3.79 8.39 -20.81
N GLY A 105 3.04 7.74 -21.71
CA GLY A 105 3.36 7.71 -23.15
C GLY A 105 3.21 9.06 -23.88
N LYS A 106 2.76 10.12 -23.20
CA LYS A 106 2.58 11.48 -23.74
C LYS A 106 3.29 12.57 -22.92
N VAL A 107 4.19 12.18 -22.02
CA VAL A 107 4.97 13.15 -21.23
C VAL A 107 5.96 13.87 -22.14
N ASP A 108 5.83 15.20 -22.21
CA ASP A 108 6.79 16.08 -22.87
C ASP A 108 7.79 16.68 -21.87
N ALA A 109 8.71 17.53 -22.34
CA ALA A 109 9.74 18.13 -21.51
C ALA A 109 9.16 19.03 -20.38
N ALA A 110 8.07 19.75 -20.66
CA ALA A 110 7.43 20.63 -19.68
C ALA A 110 6.77 19.80 -18.57
N ARG A 111 6.02 18.76 -18.92
CA ARG A 111 5.41 17.87 -17.92
C ARG A 111 6.48 17.09 -17.16
N PHE A 112 7.56 16.67 -17.81
CA PHE A 112 8.67 16.01 -17.12
C PHE A 112 9.33 16.92 -16.09
N ALA A 113 9.52 18.22 -16.39
CA ALA A 113 10.05 19.18 -15.43
C ALA A 113 9.16 19.29 -14.19
N GLN A 114 7.84 19.38 -14.38
CA GLN A 114 6.86 19.39 -13.29
C GLN A 114 6.92 18.10 -12.46
N ILE A 115 6.99 16.93 -13.10
CA ILE A 115 7.11 15.63 -12.41
C ILE A 115 8.34 15.60 -11.49
N ARG A 116 9.46 16.19 -11.91
CA ARG A 116 10.67 16.26 -11.06
C ARG A 116 10.47 17.13 -9.83
N GLU A 117 9.80 18.27 -9.98
CA GLU A 117 9.49 19.19 -8.87
C GLU A 117 8.53 18.52 -7.89
N GLU A 118 7.40 18.01 -8.39
CA GLU A 118 6.41 17.27 -7.59
C GLU A 118 7.05 16.07 -6.85
N LEU A 119 7.88 15.28 -7.55
CA LEU A 119 8.58 14.16 -6.91
C LEU A 119 9.59 14.66 -5.86
N GLY A 120 10.29 15.76 -6.11
CA GLY A 120 11.19 16.39 -5.14
C GLY A 120 10.47 16.75 -3.84
N GLU A 121 9.32 17.43 -3.94
CA GLU A 121 8.49 17.77 -2.78
C GLU A 121 8.03 16.52 -2.02
N ARG A 122 7.65 15.46 -2.74
CA ARG A 122 7.26 14.18 -2.12
C ARG A 122 8.43 13.52 -1.38
N LEU A 123 9.65 13.63 -1.89
CA LEU A 123 10.85 13.09 -1.26
C LEU A 123 11.25 13.90 -0.02
N ASP A 124 11.16 15.22 -0.08
CA ASP A 124 11.45 16.11 1.05
C ASP A 124 10.47 15.90 2.22
N ALA A 125 9.22 15.55 1.92
CA ALA A 125 8.17 15.31 2.91
C ALA A 125 8.15 13.88 3.49
N LEU A 126 9.02 12.95 3.06
CA LEU A 126 8.95 11.53 3.46
C LEU A 126 8.88 11.29 4.97
N GLY A 127 9.60 12.11 5.75
CA GLY A 127 9.66 12.00 7.20
C GLY A 127 8.40 12.47 7.93
N THR A 128 7.60 13.33 7.29
CA THR A 128 6.47 14.02 7.93
C THR A 128 5.11 13.67 7.32
N THR A 129 5.06 13.21 6.06
CA THR A 129 3.81 12.78 5.42
C THR A 129 3.10 11.72 6.29
N PRO A 130 1.82 11.90 6.63
CA PRO A 130 1.06 10.87 7.33
C PRO A 130 0.98 9.58 6.49
N PRO A 131 1.24 8.40 7.07
CA PRO A 131 1.03 7.14 6.38
C PRO A 131 -0.47 6.89 6.14
N ILE A 132 -0.78 6.03 5.18
CA ILE A 132 -2.12 5.47 4.97
C ILE A 132 -2.51 4.77 6.28
N PRO A 133 -3.66 5.11 6.88
CA PRO A 133 -4.06 4.62 8.20
C PRO A 133 -4.64 3.21 8.12
N PHE A 134 -3.86 2.22 7.64
CA PHE A 134 -4.30 0.83 7.65
C PHE A 134 -4.51 0.33 9.09
N ARG A 135 -5.64 -0.36 9.30
CA ARG A 135 -5.94 -0.99 10.58
C ARG A 135 -4.89 -2.04 10.93
N ARG A 136 -4.54 -2.16 12.21
CA ARG A 136 -3.62 -3.18 12.70
C ARG A 136 -4.35 -4.48 12.99
N GLN A 137 -3.80 -5.62 12.56
CA GLN A 137 -4.47 -6.91 12.74
C GLN A 137 -4.72 -7.21 14.24
N ASN A 138 -3.66 -7.13 15.05
CA ASN A 138 -3.76 -7.43 16.49
C ASN A 138 -4.10 -6.17 17.33
N GLY A 139 -4.60 -5.10 16.69
CA GLY A 139 -4.91 -3.82 17.33
C GLY A 139 -6.29 -3.73 17.96
N GLY A 140 -7.09 -4.81 17.92
CA GLY A 140 -8.44 -4.86 18.48
C GLY A 140 -9.56 -4.79 17.44
N ASP A 141 -9.31 -4.24 16.24
CA ASP A 141 -10.33 -4.07 15.20
C ASP A 141 -10.81 -5.39 14.56
N TYR A 142 -10.01 -6.45 14.65
CA TYR A 142 -10.31 -7.75 14.04
C TYR A 142 -10.62 -8.81 15.10
N LEU A 143 -11.50 -9.75 14.74
CA LEU A 143 -11.68 -11.00 15.48
C LEU A 143 -10.48 -11.92 15.23
N ILE A 144 -10.02 -12.61 16.27
CA ILE A 144 -8.94 -13.59 16.20
C ILE A 144 -9.51 -14.94 16.66
N PRO A 145 -9.32 -16.05 15.91
CA PRO A 145 -8.43 -16.22 14.75
C PRO A 145 -9.09 -16.01 13.37
N GLN A 146 -10.36 -15.57 13.30
CA GLN A 146 -11.09 -15.46 12.03
C GLN A 146 -10.55 -14.37 11.10
N LEU A 147 -9.90 -13.35 11.67
CA LEU A 147 -9.31 -12.19 10.98
C LEU A 147 -10.33 -11.42 10.13
N THR A 148 -11.57 -11.41 10.58
CA THR A 148 -12.65 -10.58 10.05
C THR A 148 -12.76 -9.32 10.89
N LEU A 149 -13.03 -8.18 10.24
CA LEU A 149 -13.28 -6.92 10.94
C LEU A 149 -14.50 -7.09 11.85
N ARG A 150 -14.44 -6.52 13.06
CA ARG A 150 -15.56 -6.54 14.01
C ARG A 150 -16.73 -5.73 13.44
N GLU A 151 -17.96 -6.17 13.73
CA GLU A 151 -19.18 -5.56 13.16
C GLU A 151 -19.35 -4.09 13.55
N GLU A 152 -18.90 -3.71 14.75
CA GLU A 152 -18.93 -2.33 15.24
C GLU A 152 -17.88 -1.41 14.59
N VAL A 153 -16.87 -1.96 13.93
CA VAL A 153 -15.79 -1.20 13.30
C VAL A 153 -16.13 -0.97 11.82
N ALA A 154 -16.31 0.29 11.45
CA ALA A 154 -16.66 0.71 10.08
C ALA A 154 -17.85 -0.08 9.47
N PRO A 155 -19.03 -0.10 10.13
CA PRO A 155 -20.15 -1.00 9.80
C PRO A 155 -20.71 -0.85 8.37
N GLN A 156 -20.43 0.28 7.70
CA GLN A 156 -20.88 0.57 6.34
C GLN A 156 -19.80 0.35 5.28
N ALA A 157 -18.55 0.12 5.69
CA ALA A 157 -17.44 -0.09 4.78
C ALA A 157 -17.29 -1.58 4.45
N VAL A 158 -17.01 -1.88 3.18
CA VAL A 158 -16.82 -3.25 2.69
C VAL A 158 -15.64 -3.29 1.72
N GLY A 159 -15.07 -4.48 1.50
CA GLY A 159 -13.90 -4.63 0.64
C GLY A 159 -12.68 -3.90 1.21
N PHE A 160 -11.84 -3.35 0.33
CA PHE A 160 -10.54 -2.78 0.74
C PHE A 160 -10.65 -1.54 1.62
N THR A 161 -11.69 -0.71 1.44
CA THR A 161 -11.87 0.53 2.21
C THR A 161 -12.16 0.27 3.68
N ALA A 162 -12.72 -0.90 4.04
CA ALA A 162 -12.96 -1.27 5.43
C ALA A 162 -11.67 -1.37 6.26
N HIS A 163 -10.54 -1.62 5.60
CA HIS A 163 -9.23 -1.80 6.24
C HIS A 163 -8.44 -0.50 6.42
N VAL A 164 -9.02 0.64 6.03
CA VAL A 164 -8.42 1.97 6.17
C VAL A 164 -9.23 2.77 7.19
N ASP A 165 -8.60 3.21 8.27
CA ASP A 165 -9.27 3.98 9.30
C ASP A 165 -9.48 5.44 8.87
N GLY A 166 -10.59 6.05 9.31
CA GLY A 166 -10.89 7.45 9.03
C GLY A 166 -11.30 7.79 7.58
N VAL A 167 -11.59 6.82 6.72
CA VAL A 167 -12.25 7.09 5.43
C VAL A 167 -13.68 7.58 5.72
N ARG A 168 -13.89 8.89 5.58
CA ARG A 168 -15.24 9.46 5.49
C ARG A 168 -15.81 9.02 4.13
N LEU A 169 -16.90 8.24 4.18
CA LEU A 169 -17.75 7.94 3.03
C LEU A 169 -18.29 9.23 2.38
#